data_AF-A0A7X7B580-F1
#
_entry.id   AF-A0A7X7B580-F1
#
_cell.length_a   1.000
_cell.length_b   1.000
_cell.length_c   1.000
_cell.angle_alpha   90.00
_cell.angle_beta   90.00
_cell.angle_gamma   90.00
#
_symmetry.space_group_name_H-M   'P 1'
#
loop_
_entity.id
_entity.type
_entity.pdbx_description
1 polymer ?
#
loop_
_entity_poly.entity_id
_entity_poly.type
_entity_poly.pdbx_seq_one_letter_code
_entity_poly.pdbx_strand_id
1 'polypeptide(L)' 'VFTLSQINYAIDRISWLFDNRDLIGGLKFTEEPSKLRFFFGKLGETEPWQENLKNRFKEDFKDSL' A
#
# COMPACT_ATOMS: atom_id res chain seq x y z
N VAL A 1 -22.88 2.54 8.16
CA VAL A 1 -23.51 1.81 7.03
C VAL A 1 -22.44 1.62 5.99
N PHE A 2 -22.05 0.38 5.69
CA PHE A 2 -21.16 0.13 4.55
C PHE A 2 -22.00 0.18 3.28
N THR A 3 -21.76 1.18 2.43
CA THR A 3 -22.51 1.35 1.19
C THR A 3 -21.86 0.52 0.08
N LEU A 4 -22.65 0.13 -0.93
CA LEU A 4 -22.12 -0.53 -2.13
C LEU A 4 -20.97 0.28 -2.76
N SER A 5 -21.04 1.62 -2.69
CA SER A 5 -19.96 2.48 -3.18
C SER A 5 -18.62 2.29 -2.47
N GLN A 6 -18.63 1.98 -1.16
CA GLN A 6 -17.39 1.71 -0.42
C GLN A 6 -16.80 0.35 -0.80
N ILE A 7 -17.64 -0.65 -1.05
CA ILE A 7 -17.21 -1.96 -1.54
C ILE A 7 -16.61 -1.82 -2.94
N ASN A 8 -17.29 -1.11 -3.84
CA ASN A 8 -16.79 -0.88 -5.20
C ASN A 8 -15.47 -0.10 -5.19
N TYR A 9 -15.33 0.90 -4.31
CA TYR A 9 -14.06 1.61 -4.13
C TYR A 9 -12.94 0.68 -3.69
N ALA A 10 -13.18 -0.20 -2.71
CA ALA A 10 -12.18 -1.17 -2.26
C ALA A 10 -11.78 -2.15 -3.37
N ILE A 11 -12.76 -2.66 -4.14
CA ILE A 11 -12.52 -3.56 -5.28
C ILE A 11 -11.62 -2.89 -6.32
N ASP A 12 -11.93 -1.66 -6.71
CA ASP A 12 -11.14 -0.90 -7.67
C ASP A 12 -9.68 -0.74 -7.21
N ARG A 13 -9.46 -0.27 -5.97
CA ARG A 13 -8.12 -0.04 -5.42
C ARG A 13 -7.32 -1.32 -5.25
N ILE A 14 -7.95 -2.41 -4.79
CA ILE A 14 -7.26 -3.70 -4.60
C ILE A 14 -6.90 -4.32 -5.95
N SER A 15 -7.79 -4.23 -6.94
CA SER A 15 -7.53 -4.77 -8.29
C SER A 15 -6.38 -4.01 -8.95
N TRP A 16 -6.38 -2.68 -8.89
CA TRP A 16 -5.26 -1.87 -9.41
C TRP A 16 -3.94 -2.20 -8.71
N LEU A 17 -3.95 -2.38 -7.39
CA LEU A 17 -2.74 -2.74 -6.64
C LEU A 17 -2.23 -4.13 -7.06
N PHE A 18 -3.13 -5.09 -7.30
CA PHE A 18 -2.77 -6.41 -7.78
C PHE A 18 -2.13 -6.33 -9.17
N ASP A 19 -2.67 -5.54 -10.08
CA ASP A 19 -2.11 -5.38 -11.44
C ASP A 19 -0.72 -4.74 -11.44
N ASN A 20 -0.39 -3.95 -10.41
CA ASN A 20 0.91 -3.28 -10.20
C ASN A 20 1.79 -3.94 -9.12
N ARG A 21 1.50 -5.20 -8.76
CA ARG A 21 2.19 -5.92 -7.66
C ARG A 21 3.69 -6.10 -7.87
N ASP A 22 4.17 -6.02 -9.10
CA ASP A 22 5.58 -6.04 -9.49
C ASP A 22 6.35 -4.82 -8.96
N LEU A 23 5.65 -3.71 -8.73
CA LEU A 23 6.22 -2.53 -8.08
C LEU A 23 6.33 -2.67 -6.56
N ILE A 24 5.76 -3.70 -5.94
CA ILE A 24 5.72 -3.84 -4.47
C ILE A 24 6.94 -4.62 -3.99
N GLY A 25 7.76 -3.97 -3.17
CA GLY A 25 8.91 -4.59 -2.50
C GLY A 25 8.61 -5.07 -1.08
N GLY A 26 9.67 -5.52 -0.40
CA GLY A 26 9.58 -6.02 0.96
C GLY A 26 9.50 -4.91 2.01
N LEU A 27 9.23 -5.33 3.25
CA LEU A 27 9.33 -4.51 4.45
C LEU A 27 10.39 -5.09 5.39
N LYS A 28 11.07 -4.21 6.12
CA LYS A 28 12.02 -4.56 7.18
C LYS A 28 11.69 -3.79 8.44
N PHE A 29 11.95 -4.37 9.61
CA PHE A 29 11.81 -3.63 10.85
C PHE A 29 12.88 -2.53 10.94
N THR A 30 12.43 -1.32 11.26
CA THR A 30 13.31 -0.22 11.69
C THR A 30 13.37 -0.15 13.21
N GLU A 31 12.31 -0.60 13.88
CA GLU A 31 12.24 -0.79 15.32
C GLU A 31 11.45 -2.07 15.60
N GLU A 32 12.09 -3.09 16.17
CA GLU A 32 11.45 -4.38 16.50
C GLU A 32 11.45 -4.62 18.02
N PRO A 33 10.32 -4.36 18.71
CA PRO A 33 10.17 -4.71 20.11
C PRO A 33 10.17 -6.23 20.33
N SER A 34 10.71 -6.68 21.46
CA SER A 34 10.78 -8.11 21.81
C SER A 34 9.41 -8.75 22.06
N LYS A 35 8.37 -7.95 22.34
CA LYS A 35 6.97 -8.39 22.52
C LYS A 35 6.04 -7.45 21.77
N LEU A 36 4.88 -7.95 21.34
CA LEU A 36 3.86 -7.16 20.65
C LEU A 36 4.38 -6.42 19.39
N ARG A 37 5.36 -7.01 18.70
CA ARG A 37 6.03 -6.41 17.53
C ARG A 37 5.09 -6.05 16.37
N PHE A 38 3.96 -6.75 16.24
CA PHE A 38 2.96 -6.43 15.21
C PHE A 38 2.15 -5.17 15.53
N PHE A 39 2.09 -4.78 16.80
CA PHE A 39 1.35 -3.60 17.26
C PHE A 39 2.25 -2.37 17.40
N PHE A 40 3.48 -2.56 17.90
CA PHE A 40 4.39 -1.47 18.23
C PHE A 40 5.64 -1.40 17.35
N GLY A 41 5.91 -2.43 16.56
CA GLY A 41 7.05 -2.42 15.64
C GLY A 41 6.85 -1.41 14.53
N LYS A 42 7.95 -0.79 14.10
CA LYS A 42 7.98 0.10 12.95
C LYS A 42 8.62 -0.61 11.77
N LEU A 43 8.02 -0.42 10.60
CA LEU A 43 8.50 -0.99 9.34
C LEU A 43 9.01 0.12 8.43
N GLY A 44 10.05 -0.18 7.68
CA GLY A 44 10.53 0.60 6.55
C GLY A 44 10.56 -0.27 5.30
N GLU A 45 10.62 0.38 4.15
CA GLU A 45 10.76 -0.31 2.86
C GLU A 45 12.17 -0.91 2.69
N THR A 46 12.26 -2.07 2.04
CA THR A 46 13.57 -2.68 1.72
C THR A 46 14.28 -1.92 0.60
N GLU A 47 13.50 -1.42 -0.35
CA GLU A 47 13.86 -0.68 -1.58
C GLU A 47 12.84 0.48 -1.73
N PRO A 48 13.09 1.53 -2.54
CA PRO A 48 12.23 2.72 -2.66
C PRO A 48 10.91 2.47 -3.45
N TRP A 49 10.28 1.34 -3.19
CA TRP A 49 9.13 0.85 -3.94
C TRP A 49 7.85 1.63 -3.63
N GLN A 50 7.74 2.25 -2.45
CA GLN A 50 6.57 3.07 -2.09
C GLN A 50 6.49 4.33 -2.94
N GLU A 51 7.62 4.99 -3.21
CA GLU A 51 7.64 6.18 -4.07
C GLU A 51 7.36 5.80 -5.53
N ASN A 52 7.88 4.67 -6.01
CA ASN A 52 7.57 4.16 -7.35
C ASN A 52 6.07 3.86 -7.51
N LEU A 53 5.47 3.16 -6.55
CA LEU A 53 4.04 2.85 -6.56
C LEU A 53 3.18 4.12 -6.51
N LYS A 54 3.56 5.10 -5.68
CA LYS A 54 2.88 6.40 -5.59
C LYS A 54 2.96 7.19 -6.90
N ASN A 55 4.10 7.17 -7.58
CA ASN A 55 4.25 7.82 -8.88
C ASN A 55 3.36 7.14 -9.94
N ARG A 56 3.38 5.81 -9.99
CA ARG A 56 2.49 5.06 -10.89
C ARG A 56 1.01 5.33 -10.60
N PHE A 57 0.62 5.41 -9.33
CA PHE A 57 -0.74 5.78 -8.94
C PHE A 57 -1.12 7.16 -9.47
N LYS A 58 -0.25 8.17 -9.28
CA LYS A 58 -0.49 9.51 -9.80
C LYS A 58 -0.59 9.54 -11.32
N GLU A 59 0.17 8.70 -12.02
CA GLU A 59 0.13 8.61 -13.48
C GLU A 59 -1.19 8.01 -14.00
N ASP A 60 -1.68 6.96 -13.35
CA ASP A 60 -2.90 6.25 -13.74
C ASP A 60 -4.16 7.03 -13.32
N PHE A 61 -4.10 7.82 -12.24
CA PHE A 61 -5.24 8.54 -11.65
C PHE A 61 -5.14 10.07 -11.70
N LYS A 62 -4.39 10.64 -12.67
CA LYS A 62 -4.10 12.09 -12.79
C LYS A 62 -5.29 13.03 -12.58
N ASP A 63 -6.48 12.63 -13.02
CA ASP A 63 -7.70 13.45 -13.01
C ASP A 63 -8.77 12.97 -12.00
N SER A 64 -8.43 12.02 -11.13
CA SER A 64 -9.37 11.33 -10.22
C SER A 64 -9.23 11.72 -8.74
N LEU A 65 -8.39 12.71 -8.43
CA LEU A 65 -8.06 13.12 -7.06
C LEU A 65 -8.67 14.48 -6.69
#